data_AF-A0A514CHD3-F1
#
_entry.id   AF-A0A514CHD3-F1
#
_cell.length_a   1.000
_cell.length_b   1.000
_cell.length_c   1.000
_cell.angle_alpha   90.00
_cell.angle_beta   90.00
_cell.angle_gamma   90.00
#
_symmetry.space_group_name_H-M   'P 1'
#
loop_
_entity.id
_entity.type
_entity.pdbx_description
1 polymer ?
#
loop_
_entity_poly.entity_id
_entity_poly.type
_entity_poly.pdbx_seq_one_letter_code
_entity_poly.pdbx_strand_id
1 'polypeptide(L)'
;MQKADLVRVFVKGGIISPGDFLKTINTANELGTNYIHLGSRQDLLFPVKDKNLKTLEETFNAINTAYDTDGEEFHNIVTSYTALDVMPTTHWLASHTYHYILDTFDYLPKLKINITDPVQSLVPLFTGNINFVASSFDNYWYLHLRFSEIDAKPWCAPDLIYGYDLARMAKVIEEINPVQSGLKYPEIYEKAKSITAPNTSTLEQELDYPEATSPYYEGMNRIVGGKYWLGLYWRNNKFTINFLKALCQLCIDTNIGKISLTPWKSIIVRGIAEKDRLSWEKLLGKFGINIRHSSLELNWHLPVLDEEALDIKNYLVRALDKQDISTYGLSFSVKTKHMALFTSVAIEKAKKEKESEPDTFNIQYSRDFNPNLSEYFYYAKKVPLDTIPPLLIELSYKYYDQLEAQKSQEESGEAEKEKTQRPHRKYQCSNCLTIYDEKYGDEEAEVPAGTSFMKLPSSYCCSVCESPKSAFKLINK
;
A
#
# COMPACT_ATOMS: atom_id res chain seq x y z
N MET A 1 -13.32 26.12 5.40
CA MET A 1 -13.90 25.72 4.11
C MET A 1 -14.57 24.38 4.31
N GLN A 2 -15.84 24.24 3.94
CA GLN A 2 -16.55 22.98 4.09
C GLN A 2 -16.34 22.13 2.84
N LYS A 3 -16.48 20.79 2.95
CA LYS A 3 -16.34 19.91 1.76
C LYS A 3 -17.32 20.26 0.65
N ALA A 4 -18.50 20.79 1.00
CA ALA A 4 -19.52 21.23 0.06
C ALA A 4 -19.04 22.39 -0.84
N ASP A 5 -17.95 23.07 -0.51
CA ASP A 5 -17.37 24.16 -1.32
C ASP A 5 -16.37 23.64 -2.38
N LEU A 6 -16.26 22.32 -2.53
CA LEU A 6 -15.26 21.67 -3.37
C LEU A 6 -15.89 21.00 -4.58
N VAL A 7 -15.17 21.06 -5.69
CA VAL A 7 -15.29 20.08 -6.76
C VAL A 7 -14.28 18.97 -6.49
N ARG A 8 -14.74 17.72 -6.58
CA ARG A 8 -13.93 16.52 -6.43
C ARG A 8 -13.93 15.74 -7.74
N VAL A 9 -12.76 15.49 -8.29
CA VAL A 9 -12.59 14.79 -9.58
C VAL A 9 -12.06 13.39 -9.32
N PHE A 10 -12.78 12.38 -9.81
CA PHE A 10 -12.47 10.97 -9.59
C PHE A 10 -11.45 10.47 -10.61
N VAL A 11 -10.17 10.65 -10.29
CA VAL A 11 -9.05 10.17 -11.11
C VAL A 11 -8.87 8.68 -10.86
N LYS A 12 -9.55 7.83 -11.64
CA LYS A 12 -9.59 6.38 -11.42
C LYS A 12 -8.16 5.79 -11.31
N GLY A 13 -7.89 5.15 -10.18
CA GLY A 13 -6.58 4.57 -9.84
C GLY A 13 -5.45 5.56 -9.62
N GLY A 14 -5.76 6.86 -9.53
CA GLY A 14 -4.78 7.93 -9.43
C GLY A 14 -4.01 8.17 -10.72
N ILE A 15 -4.50 7.70 -11.88
CA ILE A 15 -3.80 7.80 -13.16
C ILE A 15 -4.45 8.89 -14.00
N ILE A 16 -3.69 9.92 -14.38
CA ILE A 16 -4.18 11.00 -15.24
C ILE A 16 -3.17 11.33 -16.34
N SER A 17 -3.66 11.58 -17.56
CA SER A 17 -2.80 12.10 -18.62
C SER A 17 -2.45 13.57 -18.35
N PRO A 18 -1.28 14.09 -18.76
CA PRO A 18 -1.00 15.51 -18.63
C PRO A 18 -2.01 16.40 -19.34
N GLY A 19 -2.59 15.94 -20.46
CA GLY A 19 -3.60 16.68 -21.21
C GLY A 19 -4.90 16.84 -20.43
N ASP A 20 -5.42 15.75 -19.86
CA ASP A 20 -6.65 15.77 -19.07
C ASP A 20 -6.45 16.49 -17.73
N PHE A 21 -5.25 16.35 -17.14
CA PHE A 21 -4.90 17.12 -15.95
C PHE A 21 -4.84 18.61 -16.27
N LEU A 22 -4.23 19.01 -17.40
CA LEU A 22 -4.17 20.40 -17.82
C LEU A 22 -5.56 21.00 -18.07
N LYS A 23 -6.48 20.25 -18.69
CA LYS A 23 -7.89 20.65 -18.82
C LYS A 23 -8.53 20.87 -17.44
N THR A 24 -8.38 19.91 -16.52
CA THR A 24 -8.86 20.04 -15.14
C THR A 24 -8.29 21.27 -14.44
N ILE A 25 -6.99 21.52 -14.58
CA ILE A 25 -6.28 22.69 -14.01
C ILE A 25 -6.80 24.00 -14.61
N ASN A 26 -7.04 24.06 -15.91
CA ASN A 26 -7.57 25.24 -16.58
C ASN A 26 -9.00 25.53 -16.12
N THR A 27 -9.86 24.51 -16.03
CA THR A 27 -11.23 24.64 -15.52
C THR A 27 -11.26 25.10 -14.07
N ALA A 28 -10.44 24.51 -13.20
CA ALA A 28 -10.31 24.97 -11.82
C ALA A 28 -9.90 26.46 -11.74
N ASN A 29 -8.95 26.87 -12.58
CA ASN A 29 -8.49 28.26 -12.66
C ASN A 29 -9.56 29.23 -13.19
N GLU A 30 -10.34 28.82 -14.19
CA GLU A 30 -11.47 29.59 -14.73
C GLU A 30 -12.57 29.80 -13.67
N LEU A 31 -12.80 28.78 -12.83
CA LEU A 31 -13.72 28.83 -11.69
C LEU A 31 -13.16 29.59 -10.47
N GLY A 32 -11.99 30.21 -10.62
CA GLY A 32 -11.45 31.20 -9.69
C GLY A 32 -10.54 30.65 -8.59
N THR A 33 -10.09 29.40 -8.65
CA THR A 33 -9.04 28.90 -7.74
C THR A 33 -7.64 29.06 -8.31
N ASN A 34 -6.67 29.29 -7.42
CA ASN A 34 -5.25 29.37 -7.77
C ASN A 34 -4.46 28.13 -7.34
N TYR A 35 -5.13 27.12 -6.78
CA TYR A 35 -4.51 25.86 -6.35
C TYR A 35 -5.49 24.67 -6.41
N ILE A 36 -4.90 23.47 -6.44
CA ILE A 36 -5.59 22.19 -6.31
C ILE A 36 -5.05 21.47 -5.07
N HIS A 37 -5.92 20.71 -4.42
CA HIS A 37 -5.62 19.76 -3.36
C HIS A 37 -5.64 18.33 -3.91
N LEU A 38 -4.82 17.47 -3.32
CA LEU A 38 -4.89 16.03 -3.55
C LEU A 38 -5.56 15.36 -2.36
N GLY A 39 -6.43 14.40 -2.63
CA GLY A 39 -7.06 13.60 -1.58
C GLY A 39 -6.38 12.25 -1.39
N SER A 40 -6.58 11.66 -0.22
CA SER A 40 -5.99 10.36 0.11
C SER A 40 -6.59 9.19 -0.66
N ARG A 41 -7.62 9.43 -1.48
CA ARG A 41 -8.18 8.45 -2.41
C ARG A 41 -7.68 8.67 -3.84
N GLN A 42 -6.52 9.31 -4.01
CA GLN A 42 -5.91 9.58 -5.31
C GLN A 42 -6.81 10.40 -6.23
N ASP A 43 -7.57 11.33 -5.66
CA ASP A 43 -8.49 12.23 -6.34
C ASP A 43 -8.00 13.68 -6.27
N LEU A 44 -8.53 14.51 -7.17
CA LEU A 44 -8.27 15.95 -7.17
C LEU A 44 -9.43 16.65 -6.47
N LEU A 45 -9.11 17.68 -5.67
CA LEU A 45 -10.10 18.54 -5.06
C LEU A 45 -9.71 19.99 -5.30
N PHE A 46 -10.65 20.83 -5.69
CA PHE A 46 -10.37 22.26 -5.77
C PHE A 46 -11.57 23.06 -5.28
N PRO A 47 -11.33 24.15 -4.54
CA PRO A 47 -12.39 25.00 -4.06
C PRO A 47 -12.95 25.86 -5.19
N VAL A 48 -14.26 26.06 -5.19
CA VAL A 48 -14.92 26.96 -6.14
C VAL A 48 -15.87 27.87 -5.37
N LYS A 49 -15.92 29.16 -5.75
CA LYS A 49 -16.87 30.11 -5.16
C LYS A 49 -18.27 29.96 -5.76
N ASP A 50 -18.31 29.68 -7.06
CA ASP A 50 -19.51 29.40 -7.82
C ASP A 50 -19.28 28.11 -8.62
N LYS A 51 -20.13 27.11 -8.38
CA LYS A 51 -20.10 25.82 -9.07
C LYS A 51 -20.82 26.00 -10.39
N ASN A 52 -20.21 26.70 -11.34
CA ASN A 52 -20.75 26.78 -12.70
C ASN A 52 -20.79 25.37 -13.32
N LEU A 53 -21.92 24.69 -13.12
CA LEU A 53 -22.10 23.28 -13.49
C LEU A 53 -21.91 23.08 -14.98
N LYS A 54 -22.32 24.04 -15.81
CA LYS A 54 -22.14 23.96 -17.26
C LYS A 54 -20.67 23.83 -17.65
N THR A 55 -19.79 24.67 -17.09
CA THR A 55 -18.34 24.60 -17.37
C THR A 55 -17.74 23.29 -16.88
N LEU A 56 -18.18 22.79 -15.72
CA LEU A 56 -17.75 21.51 -15.17
C LEU A 56 -18.19 20.34 -16.07
N GLU A 57 -19.47 20.28 -16.45
CA GLU A 57 -20.03 19.27 -17.35
C GLU A 57 -19.32 19.25 -18.70
N GLU A 58 -19.16 20.41 -19.33
CA GLU A 58 -18.47 20.54 -20.62
C GLU A 58 -17.03 20.00 -20.53
N THR A 59 -16.30 20.34 -19.48
CA THR A 59 -14.92 19.87 -19.27
C THR A 59 -14.87 18.37 -19.06
N PHE A 60 -15.62 17.86 -18.09
CA PHE A 60 -15.47 16.52 -17.57
C PHE A 60 -16.10 15.45 -18.47
N ASN A 61 -17.13 15.81 -19.23
CA ASN A 61 -17.62 14.98 -20.33
C ASN A 61 -16.57 14.86 -21.45
N ALA A 62 -15.87 15.95 -21.79
CA ALA A 62 -14.87 15.96 -22.85
C ALA A 62 -13.61 15.13 -22.53
N ILE A 63 -13.35 14.83 -21.26
CA ILE A 63 -12.25 13.95 -20.81
C ILE A 63 -12.74 12.63 -20.21
N ASN A 64 -14.05 12.34 -20.32
CA ASN A 64 -14.68 11.15 -19.76
C ASN A 64 -14.28 10.85 -18.30
N THR A 65 -14.27 11.88 -17.46
CA THR A 65 -13.84 11.78 -16.06
C THR A 65 -14.98 12.23 -15.15
N ALA A 66 -15.41 11.38 -14.23
CA ALA A 66 -16.47 11.73 -13.31
C ALA A 66 -16.01 12.72 -12.24
N TYR A 67 -16.94 13.55 -11.78
CA TYR A 67 -16.72 14.49 -10.69
C TYR A 67 -17.96 14.56 -9.78
N ASP A 68 -17.77 15.13 -8.61
CA ASP A 68 -18.81 15.36 -7.61
C ASP A 68 -18.63 16.76 -7.02
N THR A 69 -19.75 17.43 -6.73
CA THR A 69 -19.80 18.72 -6.07
C THR A 69 -20.42 18.67 -4.68
N ASP A 70 -21.12 17.58 -4.34
CA ASP A 70 -21.95 17.48 -3.15
C ASP A 70 -21.31 16.59 -2.08
N GLY A 71 -20.29 15.82 -2.48
CA GLY A 71 -19.05 15.65 -1.71
C GLY A 71 -18.92 14.35 -0.93
N GLU A 72 -19.96 13.52 -0.85
CA GLU A 72 -19.92 12.30 -0.02
C GLU A 72 -20.58 11.06 -0.63
N GLU A 73 -21.25 11.15 -1.79
CA GLU A 73 -21.96 9.99 -2.35
C GLU A 73 -20.99 8.97 -2.98
N PHE A 74 -19.96 9.45 -3.68
CA PHE A 74 -19.08 8.59 -4.47
C PHE A 74 -17.62 8.63 -4.01
N HIS A 75 -16.90 7.57 -4.35
CA HIS A 75 -15.51 7.37 -3.96
C HIS A 75 -14.66 6.94 -5.16
N ASN A 76 -13.47 7.54 -5.24
CA ASN A 76 -12.49 7.12 -6.20
C ASN A 76 -11.92 5.73 -5.88
N ILE A 77 -11.58 4.99 -6.93
CA ILE A 77 -10.88 3.70 -6.84
C ILE A 77 -9.39 3.99 -6.64
N VAL A 78 -8.81 3.40 -5.59
CA VAL A 78 -7.39 3.54 -5.26
C VAL A 78 -6.62 2.35 -5.82
N THR A 79 -5.47 2.60 -6.44
CA THR A 79 -4.57 1.54 -6.89
C THR A 79 -3.11 1.78 -6.52
N SER A 80 -2.35 0.70 -6.37
CA SER A 80 -0.88 0.72 -6.27
C SER A 80 -0.17 0.89 -7.61
N TYR A 81 -0.88 1.25 -8.69
CA TYR A 81 -0.28 1.61 -9.97
C TYR A 81 0.82 2.68 -9.84
N THR A 82 0.65 3.61 -8.90
CA THR A 82 1.63 4.68 -8.60
C THR A 82 2.94 4.15 -8.05
N ALA A 83 2.95 2.95 -7.47
CA ALA A 83 4.14 2.30 -6.89
C ALA A 83 4.95 1.51 -7.93
N LEU A 84 4.37 1.21 -9.11
CA LEU A 84 5.08 0.50 -10.19
C LEU A 84 6.36 1.25 -10.59
N ASP A 85 7.47 0.52 -10.72
CA ASP A 85 8.82 1.04 -11.02
C ASP A 85 9.44 1.95 -9.95
N VAL A 86 8.70 2.23 -8.87
CA VAL A 86 9.11 3.10 -7.75
C VAL A 86 9.42 2.28 -6.51
N MET A 87 8.65 1.21 -6.30
CA MET A 87 8.72 0.29 -5.17
C MET A 87 8.81 -1.16 -5.69
N PRO A 88 9.10 -2.15 -4.82
CA PRO A 88 8.93 -3.56 -5.18
C PRO A 88 7.55 -3.83 -5.75
N THR A 89 7.44 -4.82 -6.63
CA THR A 89 6.19 -5.14 -7.33
C THR A 89 6.06 -6.65 -7.47
N THR A 90 4.84 -7.17 -7.30
CA THR A 90 4.52 -8.57 -7.56
C THR A 90 4.81 -8.92 -9.03
N HIS A 91 5.51 -10.03 -9.28
CA HIS A 91 6.16 -10.31 -10.56
C HIS A 91 5.25 -10.22 -11.81
N TRP A 92 4.01 -10.66 -11.71
CA TRP A 92 3.04 -10.64 -12.82
C TRP A 92 2.29 -9.31 -12.97
N LEU A 93 2.39 -8.43 -11.97
CA LEU A 93 1.59 -7.23 -11.89
C LEU A 93 2.24 -6.08 -12.66
N ALA A 94 1.61 -5.67 -13.76
CA ALA A 94 2.16 -4.68 -14.68
C ALA A 94 1.15 -3.55 -14.96
N SER A 95 1.61 -2.50 -15.66
CA SER A 95 0.78 -1.34 -16.01
C SER A 95 -0.51 -1.75 -16.72
N HIS A 96 -0.45 -2.69 -17.66
CA HIS A 96 -1.62 -3.10 -18.44
C HIS A 96 -2.65 -3.84 -17.59
N THR A 97 -2.24 -4.57 -16.57
CA THR A 97 -3.12 -5.28 -15.63
C THR A 97 -4.02 -4.31 -14.88
N TYR A 98 -3.46 -3.24 -14.30
CA TYR A 98 -4.27 -2.21 -13.63
C TYR A 98 -5.22 -1.52 -14.59
N HIS A 99 -4.74 -1.10 -15.77
CA HIS A 99 -5.61 -0.45 -16.76
C HIS A 99 -6.77 -1.35 -17.16
N TYR A 100 -6.47 -2.61 -17.46
CA TYR A 100 -7.48 -3.60 -17.82
C TYR A 100 -8.57 -3.70 -16.74
N ILE A 101 -8.17 -3.88 -15.48
CA ILE A 101 -9.12 -3.97 -14.37
C ILE A 101 -9.92 -2.68 -14.23
N LEU A 102 -9.25 -1.52 -14.24
CA LEU A 102 -9.90 -0.21 -14.08
C LEU A 102 -10.92 0.08 -15.20
N ASP A 103 -10.66 -0.39 -16.42
CA ASP A 103 -11.56 -0.23 -17.57
C ASP A 103 -12.85 -1.05 -17.41
N THR A 104 -12.85 -2.13 -16.61
CA THR A 104 -14.06 -2.91 -16.31
C THR A 104 -15.02 -2.23 -15.31
N PHE A 105 -14.56 -1.20 -14.59
CA PHE A 105 -15.43 -0.44 -13.68
C PHE A 105 -16.30 0.55 -14.45
N ASP A 106 -17.50 0.13 -14.82
CA ASP A 106 -18.47 0.89 -15.61
C ASP A 106 -19.44 1.77 -14.78
N TYR A 107 -19.22 1.87 -13.47
CA TYR A 107 -20.08 2.59 -12.52
C TYR A 107 -19.26 3.46 -11.57
N LEU A 108 -19.94 4.38 -10.87
CA LEU A 108 -19.36 5.20 -9.81
C LEU A 108 -19.54 4.52 -8.45
N PRO A 109 -18.45 4.07 -7.80
CA PRO A 109 -18.57 3.37 -6.52
C PRO A 109 -19.03 4.30 -5.40
N LYS A 110 -20.02 3.86 -4.63
CA LYS A 110 -20.40 4.45 -3.34
C LYS A 110 -19.54 3.91 -2.21
N LEU A 111 -19.04 2.68 -2.35
CA LEU A 111 -18.08 2.07 -1.45
C LEU A 111 -16.64 2.39 -1.86
N LYS A 112 -15.74 2.50 -0.88
CA LYS A 112 -14.32 2.72 -1.15
C LYS A 112 -13.70 1.42 -1.66
N ILE A 113 -13.10 1.46 -2.84
CA ILE A 113 -12.45 0.30 -3.46
C ILE A 113 -10.94 0.51 -3.55
N ASN A 114 -10.18 -0.50 -3.15
CA ASN A 114 -8.74 -0.58 -3.28
C ASN A 114 -8.35 -1.75 -4.19
N ILE A 115 -7.34 -1.56 -5.05
CA ILE A 115 -6.73 -2.59 -5.90
C ILE A 115 -5.22 -2.47 -5.75
N THR A 116 -4.65 -3.29 -4.87
CA THR A 116 -3.31 -3.05 -4.32
C THR A 116 -2.38 -4.24 -4.45
N ASP A 117 -1.11 -3.95 -4.64
CA ASP A 117 0.01 -4.89 -4.56
C ASP A 117 0.48 -4.98 -3.10
N PRO A 118 0.58 -6.17 -2.50
CA PRO A 118 1.03 -6.31 -1.12
C PRO A 118 2.52 -6.03 -0.92
N VAL A 119 3.37 -6.13 -1.96
CA VAL A 119 4.83 -6.02 -1.75
C VAL A 119 5.35 -4.58 -1.69
N GLN A 120 4.49 -3.58 -1.90
CA GLN A 120 4.82 -2.16 -1.85
C GLN A 120 4.29 -1.48 -0.58
N SER A 121 4.93 -0.41 -0.13
CA SER A 121 4.56 0.34 1.08
C SER A 121 3.93 1.72 0.82
N LEU A 122 3.77 2.12 -0.45
CA LEU A 122 3.28 3.44 -0.82
C LEU A 122 1.75 3.58 -0.72
N VAL A 123 1.01 2.55 -1.10
CA VAL A 123 -0.45 2.53 -1.14
C VAL A 123 -0.98 1.57 -0.08
N PRO A 124 -1.72 2.07 0.93
CA PRO A 124 -2.27 1.22 1.98
C PRO A 124 -3.25 0.17 1.47
N LEU A 125 -3.13 -1.07 1.96
CA LEU A 125 -3.93 -2.20 1.50
C LEU A 125 -5.41 -2.08 1.91
N PHE A 126 -5.69 -1.76 3.17
CA PHE A 126 -7.03 -1.93 3.77
C PHE A 126 -7.78 -0.62 4.08
N THR A 127 -7.58 0.43 3.29
CA THR A 127 -8.27 1.72 3.47
C THR A 127 -9.63 1.82 2.77
N GLY A 128 -9.98 0.83 1.96
CA GLY A 128 -11.28 0.68 1.31
C GLY A 128 -12.26 -0.14 2.16
N ASN A 129 -13.52 -0.09 1.76
CA ASN A 129 -14.55 -1.03 2.20
C ASN A 129 -14.37 -2.40 1.52
N ILE A 130 -13.96 -2.36 0.25
CA ILE A 130 -13.64 -3.53 -0.58
C ILE A 130 -12.17 -3.38 -0.99
N ASN A 131 -11.34 -4.36 -0.64
CA ASN A 131 -9.91 -4.30 -0.88
C ASN A 131 -9.47 -5.56 -1.63
N PHE A 132 -9.10 -5.37 -2.89
CA PHE A 132 -8.49 -6.40 -3.72
C PHE A 132 -6.98 -6.31 -3.59
N VAL A 133 -6.35 -7.40 -3.14
CA VAL A 133 -4.90 -7.46 -2.94
C VAL A 133 -4.32 -8.52 -3.88
N ALA A 134 -3.30 -8.18 -4.66
CA ALA A 134 -2.70 -9.11 -5.61
C ALA A 134 -2.16 -10.34 -4.89
N SER A 135 -2.38 -11.54 -5.45
CA SER A 135 -1.85 -12.79 -4.91
C SER A 135 -0.55 -13.22 -5.59
N SER A 136 0.06 -14.29 -5.07
CA SER A 136 1.17 -14.98 -5.72
C SER A 136 0.80 -15.66 -7.04
N PHE A 137 -0.50 -15.87 -7.28
CA PHE A 137 -1.04 -16.45 -8.52
C PHE A 137 -1.44 -15.35 -9.52
N ASP A 138 -1.00 -15.52 -10.76
CA ASP A 138 -1.22 -14.56 -11.85
C ASP A 138 -2.71 -14.23 -12.04
N ASN A 139 -3.02 -12.93 -12.04
CA ASN A 139 -4.37 -12.38 -12.22
C ASN A 139 -5.40 -12.81 -11.16
N TYR A 140 -4.98 -13.39 -10.04
CA TYR A 140 -5.85 -13.71 -8.92
C TYR A 140 -5.60 -12.76 -7.74
N TRP A 141 -6.68 -12.34 -7.09
CA TRP A 141 -6.68 -11.30 -6.07
C TRP A 141 -7.41 -11.78 -4.82
N TYR A 142 -6.81 -11.55 -3.65
CA TYR A 142 -7.52 -11.67 -2.38
C TYR A 142 -8.64 -10.63 -2.33
N LEU A 143 -9.80 -10.99 -1.80
CA LEU A 143 -10.88 -10.06 -1.46
C LEU A 143 -10.96 -9.87 0.05
N HIS A 144 -10.76 -8.63 0.52
CA HIS A 144 -10.96 -8.26 1.90
C HIS A 144 -12.10 -7.25 2.06
N LEU A 145 -13.04 -7.55 2.96
CA LEU A 145 -14.14 -6.66 3.34
C LEU A 145 -13.83 -5.96 4.67
N ARG A 146 -14.10 -4.65 4.71
CA ARG A 146 -13.87 -3.83 5.89
C ARG A 146 -15.00 -2.82 6.11
N PHE A 147 -15.85 -3.13 7.08
CA PHE A 147 -16.96 -2.31 7.53
C PHE A 147 -16.95 -2.33 9.05
N SER A 148 -16.50 -1.23 9.66
CA SER A 148 -16.38 -1.08 11.12
C SER A 148 -17.68 -1.32 11.88
N GLU A 149 -18.81 -1.16 11.20
CA GLU A 149 -20.17 -1.40 11.67
C GLU A 149 -20.52 -2.89 11.78
N ILE A 150 -19.82 -3.75 11.03
CA ILE A 150 -20.02 -5.21 11.02
C ILE A 150 -19.02 -5.89 11.96
N ASP A 151 -17.73 -5.57 11.80
CA ASP A 151 -16.63 -6.06 12.65
C ASP A 151 -15.48 -5.02 12.66
N ALA A 152 -14.73 -4.98 13.75
CA ALA A 152 -13.55 -4.13 13.88
C ALA A 152 -12.40 -4.58 12.97
N LYS A 153 -12.25 -5.90 12.75
CA LYS A 153 -11.17 -6.46 11.91
C LYS A 153 -11.65 -6.64 10.47
N PRO A 154 -10.79 -6.35 9.47
CA PRO A 154 -11.05 -6.75 8.08
C PRO A 154 -11.22 -8.27 7.98
N TRP A 155 -12.11 -8.71 7.10
CA TRP A 155 -12.35 -10.13 6.82
C TRP A 155 -11.86 -10.50 5.43
N CYS A 156 -11.14 -11.62 5.33
CA CYS A 156 -10.64 -12.17 4.06
C CYS A 156 -11.60 -13.24 3.54
N ALA A 157 -11.93 -13.18 2.25
CA ALA A 157 -12.71 -14.21 1.58
C ALA A 157 -11.90 -15.53 1.43
N PRO A 158 -12.56 -16.70 1.45
CA PRO A 158 -11.89 -17.99 1.33
C PRO A 158 -11.41 -18.33 -0.09
N ASP A 159 -11.75 -17.51 -1.08
CA ASP A 159 -11.33 -17.68 -2.48
C ASP A 159 -10.59 -16.44 -3.00
N LEU A 160 -9.66 -16.69 -3.92
CA LEU A 160 -9.08 -15.67 -4.77
C LEU A 160 -10.03 -15.37 -5.94
N ILE A 161 -10.20 -14.10 -6.27
CA ILE A 161 -11.06 -13.63 -7.34
C ILE A 161 -10.21 -13.31 -8.57
N TYR A 162 -10.60 -13.80 -9.74
CA TYR A 162 -9.94 -13.46 -10.99
C TYR A 162 -10.11 -11.97 -11.34
N GLY A 163 -9.07 -11.35 -11.89
CA GLY A 163 -8.99 -9.90 -12.12
C GLY A 163 -10.14 -9.31 -12.97
N TYR A 164 -10.75 -10.11 -13.84
CA TYR A 164 -11.86 -9.69 -14.70
C TYR A 164 -13.20 -9.62 -13.95
N ASP A 165 -13.29 -10.23 -12.77
CA ASP A 165 -14.50 -10.31 -11.98
C ASP A 165 -14.56 -9.26 -10.85
N LEU A 166 -13.48 -8.51 -10.62
CA LEU A 166 -13.37 -7.59 -9.48
C LEU A 166 -14.43 -6.49 -9.52
N ALA A 167 -14.65 -5.85 -10.66
CA ALA A 167 -15.63 -4.76 -10.80
C ALA A 167 -17.06 -5.24 -10.56
N ARG A 168 -17.41 -6.38 -11.17
CA ARG A 168 -18.72 -7.01 -11.01
C ARG A 168 -18.95 -7.48 -9.57
N MET A 169 -17.95 -8.10 -8.94
CA MET A 169 -17.98 -8.48 -7.53
C MET A 169 -18.22 -7.26 -6.64
N ALA A 170 -17.44 -6.18 -6.84
CA ALA A 170 -17.57 -4.97 -6.04
C ALA A 170 -18.95 -4.31 -6.19
N LYS A 171 -19.49 -4.27 -7.41
CA LYS A 171 -20.82 -3.71 -7.70
C LYS A 171 -21.92 -4.46 -6.96
N VAL A 172 -21.92 -5.79 -7.02
CA VAL A 172 -22.92 -6.60 -6.34
C VAL A 172 -22.80 -6.50 -4.81
N ILE A 173 -21.57 -6.45 -4.26
CA ILE A 173 -21.37 -6.22 -2.82
C ILE A 173 -21.95 -4.86 -2.42
N GLU A 174 -21.76 -3.82 -3.23
CA GLU A 174 -22.35 -2.49 -2.99
C GLU A 174 -23.89 -2.52 -3.02
N GLU A 175 -24.49 -3.20 -4.00
CA GLU A 175 -25.94 -3.37 -4.12
C GLU A 175 -26.58 -4.15 -2.95
N ILE A 176 -25.84 -5.09 -2.35
CA ILE A 176 -26.26 -5.78 -1.12
C ILE A 176 -26.38 -4.81 0.06
N ASN A 177 -25.65 -3.69 0.02
CA ASN A 177 -25.61 -2.67 1.07
C ASN A 177 -25.19 -3.26 2.43
N PRO A 178 -23.90 -3.63 2.59
CA PRO A 178 -23.43 -4.45 3.70
C PRO A 178 -23.87 -3.97 5.09
N VAL A 179 -23.74 -2.67 5.36
CA VAL A 179 -24.07 -2.07 6.66
C VAL A 179 -25.57 -2.13 6.96
N GLN A 180 -26.44 -1.88 5.97
CA GLN A 180 -27.89 -1.87 6.19
C GLN A 180 -28.52 -3.26 6.08
N SER A 181 -27.86 -4.20 5.40
CA SER A 181 -28.36 -5.56 5.18
C SER A 181 -28.49 -6.39 6.47
N GLY A 182 -27.73 -6.07 7.51
CA GLY A 182 -27.63 -6.86 8.74
C GLY A 182 -26.85 -8.17 8.60
N LEU A 183 -26.32 -8.47 7.39
CA LEU A 183 -25.56 -9.69 7.10
C LEU A 183 -24.13 -9.62 7.62
N LYS A 184 -23.56 -10.77 7.96
CA LYS A 184 -22.12 -10.92 8.25
C LYS A 184 -21.32 -11.10 6.96
N TYR A 185 -20.00 -10.92 7.05
CA TYR A 185 -19.14 -10.98 5.86
C TYR A 185 -19.25 -12.28 5.05
N PRO A 186 -19.27 -13.48 5.65
CA PRO A 186 -19.45 -14.70 4.88
C PRO A 186 -20.77 -14.73 4.10
N GLU A 187 -21.86 -14.23 4.69
CA GLU A 187 -23.17 -14.18 4.04
C GLU A 187 -23.21 -13.17 2.90
N ILE A 188 -22.58 -12.00 3.07
CA ILE A 188 -22.42 -11.00 2.01
C ILE A 188 -21.63 -11.59 0.84
N TYR A 189 -20.51 -12.24 1.15
CA TYR A 189 -19.65 -12.86 0.15
C TYR A 189 -20.37 -13.97 -0.63
N GLU A 190 -21.01 -14.92 0.06
CA GLU A 190 -21.73 -16.02 -0.60
C GLU A 190 -22.87 -15.50 -1.47
N LYS A 191 -23.61 -14.49 -0.99
CA LYS A 191 -24.64 -13.83 -1.79
C LYS A 191 -24.05 -13.19 -3.05
N ALA A 192 -22.97 -12.42 -2.91
CA ALA A 192 -22.30 -11.80 -4.05
C ALA A 192 -21.73 -12.83 -5.03
N LYS A 193 -21.08 -13.89 -4.53
CA LYS A 193 -20.54 -15.00 -5.31
C LYS A 193 -21.63 -15.73 -6.09
N SER A 194 -22.80 -15.98 -5.48
CA SER A 194 -23.93 -16.65 -6.14
C SER A 194 -24.51 -15.84 -7.31
N ILE A 195 -24.52 -14.51 -7.20
CA ILE A 195 -25.05 -13.60 -8.24
C ILE A 195 -24.01 -13.41 -9.35
N THR A 196 -22.75 -13.23 -8.99
CA THR A 196 -21.68 -12.88 -9.94
C THR A 196 -21.08 -14.08 -10.64
N ALA A 197 -21.14 -15.26 -10.02
CA ALA A 197 -20.51 -16.50 -10.45
C ALA A 197 -19.06 -16.26 -10.94
N PRO A 198 -18.19 -15.68 -10.09
CA PRO A 198 -16.84 -15.27 -10.48
C PRO A 198 -15.95 -16.48 -10.73
N ASN A 199 -14.95 -16.33 -11.60
CA ASN A 199 -13.86 -17.27 -11.66
C ASN A 199 -13.03 -17.16 -10.36
N THR A 200 -12.91 -18.27 -9.65
CA THR A 200 -12.30 -18.34 -8.32
C THR A 200 -11.27 -19.45 -8.24
N SER A 201 -10.28 -19.24 -7.36
CA SER A 201 -9.34 -20.27 -6.94
C SER A 201 -9.40 -20.37 -5.41
N THR A 202 -9.29 -21.56 -4.86
CA THR A 202 -9.25 -21.74 -3.41
C THR A 202 -8.00 -21.09 -2.81
N LEU A 203 -8.14 -20.50 -1.62
CA LEU A 203 -7.04 -19.91 -0.89
C LEU A 203 -6.13 -21.00 -0.32
N GLU A 204 -4.92 -21.12 -0.86
CA GLU A 204 -3.88 -22.03 -0.33
C GLU A 204 -2.86 -21.31 0.56
N GLN A 205 -2.66 -20.01 0.34
CA GLN A 205 -1.65 -19.19 1.01
C GLN A 205 -2.31 -17.97 1.65
N GLU A 206 -2.05 -17.75 2.94
CA GLU A 206 -2.45 -16.50 3.60
C GLU A 206 -1.65 -15.31 3.03
N LEU A 207 -2.26 -14.13 3.07
CA LEU A 207 -1.60 -12.92 2.61
C LEU A 207 -0.40 -12.60 3.52
N ASP A 208 0.78 -12.56 2.93
CA ASP A 208 1.96 -12.07 3.62
C ASP A 208 1.93 -10.54 3.67
N TYR A 209 2.18 -9.99 4.86
CA TYR A 209 2.17 -8.55 5.06
C TYR A 209 3.59 -8.02 4.88
N PRO A 210 3.80 -6.98 4.06
CA PRO A 210 5.13 -6.40 3.92
C PRO A 210 5.62 -5.89 5.27
N GLU A 211 6.94 -5.90 5.45
CA GLU A 211 7.58 -5.23 6.59
C GLU A 211 7.09 -3.79 6.72
N ALA A 212 6.95 -3.34 7.97
CA ALA A 212 6.50 -2.00 8.29
C ALA A 212 7.57 -0.95 7.91
N THR A 213 7.66 -0.63 6.63
CA THR A 213 8.54 0.41 6.11
C THR A 213 7.72 1.60 5.66
N SER A 214 8.07 2.79 6.15
CA SER A 214 7.45 4.02 5.66
C SER A 214 7.96 4.35 4.25
N PRO A 215 7.07 4.72 3.32
CA PRO A 215 7.47 4.94 1.94
C PRO A 215 8.27 6.25 1.81
N TYR A 216 9.37 6.21 1.05
CA TYR A 216 10.02 7.42 0.55
C TYR A 216 9.59 7.67 -0.90
N TYR A 217 8.83 8.74 -1.11
CA TYR A 217 8.14 8.99 -2.38
C TYR A 217 8.38 10.40 -2.95
N GLU A 218 9.43 11.08 -2.49
CA GLU A 218 9.81 12.41 -2.96
C GLU A 218 11.16 12.37 -3.69
N GLY A 219 11.41 13.38 -4.53
CA GLY A 219 12.73 13.60 -5.10
C GLY A 219 12.86 13.09 -6.52
N MET A 220 13.99 13.43 -7.15
CA MET A 220 14.38 12.92 -8.46
C MET A 220 15.21 11.65 -8.25
N ASN A 221 14.61 10.50 -8.52
CA ASN A 221 15.17 9.19 -8.20
C ASN A 221 15.42 8.39 -9.48
N ARG A 222 16.57 7.73 -9.57
CA ARG A 222 16.95 6.93 -10.74
C ARG A 222 16.43 5.50 -10.60
N ILE A 223 15.87 4.95 -11.67
CA ILE A 223 15.45 3.54 -11.72
C ILE A 223 16.48 2.67 -12.43
N VAL A 224 16.41 1.37 -12.18
CA VAL A 224 17.14 0.36 -12.96
C VAL A 224 16.74 0.51 -14.43
N GLY A 225 17.72 0.67 -15.32
CA GLY A 225 17.48 1.01 -16.73
C GLY A 225 17.68 2.50 -17.08
N GLY A 226 18.06 3.35 -16.13
CA GLY A 226 18.61 4.69 -16.38
C GLY A 226 17.60 5.81 -16.60
N LYS A 227 16.30 5.53 -16.47
CA LYS A 227 15.26 6.58 -16.38
C LYS A 227 15.14 7.09 -14.94
N TYR A 228 14.31 8.11 -14.76
CA TYR A 228 14.02 8.72 -13.47
C TYR A 228 12.52 8.74 -13.19
N TRP A 229 12.18 8.82 -11.91
CA TRP A 229 10.89 9.29 -11.44
C TRP A 229 11.08 10.49 -10.51
N LEU A 230 10.09 11.38 -10.51
CA LEU A 230 10.04 12.58 -9.70
C LEU A 230 8.82 12.54 -8.79
N GLY A 231 9.06 12.51 -7.50
CA GLY A 231 8.03 12.64 -6.47
C GLY A 231 7.95 14.08 -5.95
N LEU A 232 6.73 14.60 -5.81
CA LEU A 232 6.48 15.99 -5.41
C LEU A 232 5.43 16.08 -4.30
N TYR A 233 5.80 16.73 -3.19
CA TYR A 233 4.97 16.88 -2.00
C TYR A 233 4.90 18.35 -1.53
N TRP A 234 3.74 18.76 -1.01
CA TRP A 234 3.53 20.08 -0.41
C TRP A 234 2.98 19.95 1.00
N ARG A 235 3.65 20.61 1.96
CA ARG A 235 3.25 20.61 3.39
C ARG A 235 1.78 20.95 3.61
N ASN A 236 1.27 21.95 2.88
CA ASN A 236 -0.09 22.47 3.02
C ASN A 236 -1.08 21.85 2.00
N ASN A 237 -0.64 20.88 1.19
CA ASN A 237 -1.42 20.28 0.12
C ASN A 237 -2.01 21.29 -0.89
N LYS A 238 -1.43 22.48 -1.05
CA LYS A 238 -1.87 23.49 -2.03
C LYS A 238 -0.93 23.52 -3.22
N PHE A 239 -1.25 22.73 -4.25
CA PHE A 239 -0.50 22.67 -5.50
C PHE A 239 -0.94 23.83 -6.39
N THR A 240 -0.04 24.77 -6.66
CA THR A 240 -0.40 26.01 -7.38
C THR A 240 -0.69 25.72 -8.85
N ILE A 241 -1.73 26.37 -9.38
CA ILE A 241 -2.16 26.21 -10.77
C ILE A 241 -1.01 26.51 -11.74
N ASN A 242 -0.26 27.59 -11.51
CA ASN A 242 0.85 27.99 -12.39
C ASN A 242 1.95 26.92 -12.47
N PHE A 243 2.30 26.30 -11.35
CA PHE A 243 3.26 25.20 -11.34
C PHE A 243 2.67 23.97 -12.05
N LEU A 244 1.44 23.58 -11.73
CA LEU A 244 0.81 22.41 -12.33
C LEU A 244 0.65 22.54 -13.85
N LYS A 245 0.34 23.72 -14.38
CA LYS A 245 0.33 23.97 -15.83
C LYS A 245 1.71 23.75 -16.46
N ALA A 246 2.75 24.30 -15.84
CA ALA A 246 4.13 24.14 -16.33
C ALA A 246 4.62 22.68 -16.21
N LEU A 247 4.23 21.97 -15.15
CA LEU A 247 4.48 20.54 -14.97
C LEU A 247 3.84 19.72 -16.08
N CYS A 248 2.55 19.95 -16.36
CA CYS A 248 1.84 19.23 -17.43
C CYS A 248 2.44 19.53 -18.81
N GLN A 249 2.80 20.79 -19.07
CA GLN A 249 3.46 21.16 -20.32
C GLN A 249 4.81 20.44 -20.48
N LEU A 250 5.64 20.42 -19.43
CA LEU A 250 6.92 19.71 -19.48
C LEU A 250 6.72 18.20 -19.66
N CYS A 251 5.69 17.60 -19.07
CA CYS A 251 5.35 16.20 -19.32
C CYS A 251 5.07 15.97 -20.81
N ILE A 252 4.27 16.84 -21.45
CA ILE A 252 3.96 16.75 -22.89
C ILE A 252 5.23 16.90 -23.73
N ASP A 253 6.03 17.93 -23.45
CA ASP A 253 7.27 18.23 -24.19
C ASP A 253 8.31 17.09 -24.10
N THR A 254 8.29 16.34 -22.99
CA THR A 254 9.21 15.23 -22.72
C THR A 254 8.57 13.85 -22.94
N ASN A 255 7.41 13.78 -23.59
CA ASN A 255 6.68 12.55 -23.94
C ASN A 255 6.31 11.65 -22.73
N ILE A 256 6.01 12.26 -21.59
CA ILE A 256 5.47 11.56 -20.43
C ILE A 256 3.95 11.50 -20.56
N GLY A 257 3.40 10.31 -20.75
CA GLY A 257 1.97 10.13 -20.99
C GLY A 257 1.08 10.07 -19.74
N LYS A 258 1.66 9.91 -18.54
CA LYS A 258 0.90 9.66 -17.30
C LYS A 258 1.53 10.33 -16.09
N ILE A 259 0.68 10.88 -15.24
CA ILE A 259 0.98 11.43 -13.92
C ILE A 259 0.22 10.59 -12.89
N SER A 260 0.86 10.22 -11.79
CA SER A 260 0.25 9.40 -10.74
C SER A 260 0.01 10.21 -9.46
N LEU A 261 -1.18 10.08 -8.88
CA LEU A 261 -1.53 10.66 -7.58
C LEU A 261 -1.36 9.61 -6.48
N THR A 262 -0.92 10.02 -5.29
CA THR A 262 -0.71 9.09 -4.17
C THR A 262 -1.72 9.31 -3.04
N PRO A 263 -1.97 8.29 -2.18
CA PRO A 263 -2.72 8.46 -0.94
C PRO A 263 -2.10 9.46 0.06
N TRP A 264 -0.81 9.77 -0.12
CA TRP A 264 -0.02 10.72 0.68
C TRP A 264 -0.14 12.16 0.19
N LYS A 265 -1.08 12.45 -0.71
CA LYS A 265 -1.33 13.79 -1.25
C LYS A 265 -0.09 14.35 -1.97
N SER A 266 0.57 13.49 -2.73
CA SER A 266 1.73 13.80 -3.56
C SER A 266 1.51 13.37 -5.01
N ILE A 267 2.36 13.90 -5.89
CA ILE A 267 2.38 13.58 -7.32
C ILE A 267 3.65 12.78 -7.61
N ILE A 268 3.54 11.73 -8.42
CA ILE A 268 4.67 11.02 -8.99
C ILE A 268 4.61 11.11 -10.51
N VAL A 269 5.71 11.56 -11.11
CA VAL A 269 5.95 11.54 -12.56
C VAL A 269 7.04 10.52 -12.85
N ARG A 270 6.76 9.52 -13.69
CA ARG A 270 7.69 8.42 -14.00
C ARG A 270 8.17 8.49 -15.45
N GLY A 271 9.29 7.83 -15.70
CA GLY A 271 9.81 7.63 -17.05
C GLY A 271 10.56 8.83 -17.61
N ILE A 272 11.01 9.75 -16.76
CA ILE A 272 11.83 10.90 -17.15
C ILE A 272 13.15 10.36 -17.73
N ALA A 273 13.47 10.71 -18.97
CA ALA A 273 14.71 10.29 -19.59
C ALA A 273 15.91 11.09 -19.04
N GLU A 274 17.08 10.47 -18.96
CA GLU A 274 18.33 11.11 -18.53
C GLU A 274 18.60 12.43 -19.27
N LYS A 275 18.37 12.46 -20.60
CA LYS A 275 18.55 13.63 -21.45
C LYS A 275 17.68 14.83 -21.04
N ASP A 276 16.53 14.57 -20.41
CA ASP A 276 15.55 15.60 -20.05
C ASP A 276 15.71 16.06 -18.60
N ARG A 277 16.53 15.37 -17.78
CA ARG A 277 16.71 15.64 -16.33
C ARG A 277 16.95 17.11 -16.00
N LEU A 278 17.79 17.79 -16.79
CA LEU A 278 18.09 19.20 -16.56
C LEU A 278 16.87 20.11 -16.74
N SER A 279 15.97 19.80 -17.68
CA SER A 279 14.73 20.55 -17.89
C SER A 279 13.80 20.44 -16.68
N TRP A 280 13.75 19.26 -16.06
CA TRP A 280 13.01 19.02 -14.83
C TRP A 280 13.60 19.79 -13.64
N GLU A 281 14.92 19.77 -13.47
CA GLU A 281 15.59 20.56 -12.43
C GLU A 281 15.37 22.06 -12.59
N LYS A 282 15.40 22.56 -13.84
CA LYS A 282 15.07 23.96 -14.16
C LYS A 282 13.63 24.31 -13.81
N LEU A 283 12.67 23.41 -14.09
CA LEU A 283 11.28 23.61 -13.70
C LEU A 283 11.16 23.76 -12.18
N LEU A 284 11.74 22.83 -11.41
CA LEU A 284 11.69 22.87 -9.95
C LEU A 284 12.36 24.14 -9.40
N GLY A 285 13.55 24.48 -9.90
CA GLY A 285 14.27 25.69 -9.49
C GLY A 285 13.52 26.98 -9.80
N LYS A 286 12.91 27.10 -10.98
CA LYS A 286 12.14 28.29 -11.40
C LYS A 286 10.92 28.54 -10.51
N PHE A 287 10.29 27.48 -10.02
CA PHE A 287 9.12 27.57 -9.15
C PHE A 287 9.47 27.48 -7.65
N GLY A 288 10.75 27.34 -7.29
CA GLY A 288 11.19 27.25 -5.90
C GLY A 288 10.72 25.98 -5.18
N ILE A 289 10.63 24.86 -5.89
CA ILE A 289 10.11 23.60 -5.34
C ILE A 289 11.23 22.85 -4.62
N ASN A 290 11.06 22.65 -3.31
CA ASN A 290 11.91 21.78 -2.51
C ASN A 290 11.44 20.32 -2.63
N ILE A 291 12.37 19.40 -2.84
CA ILE A 291 12.13 17.95 -3.03
C ILE A 291 12.99 17.10 -2.08
N ARG A 292 13.34 17.65 -0.92
CA ARG A 292 14.19 17.01 0.10
C ARG A 292 13.62 17.15 1.52
N HIS A 293 12.31 16.93 1.66
CA HIS A 293 11.67 16.85 2.97
C HIS A 293 12.18 15.62 3.72
N SER A 294 12.25 15.71 5.05
CA SER A 294 12.65 14.58 5.89
C SER A 294 11.57 13.48 5.87
N SER A 295 11.95 12.24 6.19
CA SER A 295 10.97 11.16 6.38
C SER A 295 9.92 11.50 7.43
N LEU A 296 10.33 12.19 8.50
CA LEU A 296 9.45 12.72 9.53
C LEU A 296 8.41 13.67 8.92
N GLU A 297 8.74 14.50 7.93
CA GLU A 297 7.75 15.40 7.32
C GLU A 297 6.79 14.68 6.36
N LEU A 298 7.28 13.67 5.64
CA LEU A 298 6.53 12.97 4.58
C LEU A 298 5.47 12.02 5.14
N ASN A 299 5.76 11.30 6.21
CA ASN A 299 4.96 10.14 6.63
C ASN A 299 3.81 10.51 7.57
N TRP A 300 3.03 11.53 7.21
CA TRP A 300 1.84 11.96 7.94
C TRP A 300 0.56 11.84 7.11
N HIS A 301 -0.39 11.07 7.62
CA HIS A 301 -1.75 11.04 7.11
C HIS A 301 -2.64 12.02 7.88
N LEU A 302 -3.19 12.98 7.17
CA LEU A 302 -4.13 13.95 7.71
C LEU A 302 -5.44 13.86 6.93
N PRO A 303 -6.58 14.13 7.55
CA PRO A 303 -7.79 14.37 6.79
C PRO A 303 -7.61 15.51 5.76
N VAL A 304 -8.39 15.48 4.69
CA VAL A 304 -8.36 16.54 3.67
C VAL A 304 -8.98 17.82 4.26
N LEU A 305 -8.35 18.96 3.98
CA LEU A 305 -8.82 20.31 4.36
C LEU A 305 -9.10 20.46 5.86
N ASP A 306 -8.15 19.99 6.66
CA ASP A 306 -8.24 20.01 8.11
C ASP A 306 -7.09 20.87 8.64
N GLU A 307 -7.37 22.16 8.86
CA GLU A 307 -6.38 23.13 9.31
C GLU A 307 -5.88 22.78 10.72
N GLU A 308 -6.79 22.32 11.59
CA GLU A 308 -6.44 21.85 12.92
C GLU A 308 -5.45 20.67 12.88
N ALA A 309 -5.75 19.62 12.09
CA ALA A 309 -4.84 18.49 11.96
C ALA A 309 -3.49 18.88 11.36
N LEU A 310 -3.46 19.86 10.44
CA LEU A 310 -2.23 20.39 9.86
C LEU A 310 -1.41 21.17 10.90
N ASP A 311 -2.05 21.98 11.74
CA ASP A 311 -1.38 22.73 12.80
C ASP A 311 -0.80 21.81 13.87
N ILE A 312 -1.54 20.76 14.26
CA ILE A 312 -1.04 19.70 15.15
C ILE A 312 0.18 19.02 14.53
N LYS A 313 0.11 18.60 13.26
CA LYS A 313 1.27 18.03 12.53
C LYS A 313 2.47 18.98 12.60
N ASN A 314 2.28 20.25 12.23
CA ASN A 314 3.37 21.22 12.17
C ASN A 314 4.02 21.44 13.54
N TYR A 315 3.21 21.48 14.61
CA TYR A 315 3.70 21.54 15.98
C TYR A 315 4.55 20.32 16.33
N LEU A 316 4.04 19.11 16.07
CA LEU A 316 4.72 17.85 16.41
C LEU A 316 6.01 17.65 15.62
N VAL A 317 5.99 17.91 14.31
CA VAL A 317 7.19 17.85 13.46
C VAL A 317 8.27 18.78 14.00
N ARG A 318 7.94 20.04 14.30
CA ARG A 318 8.91 20.99 14.87
C ARG A 318 9.43 20.57 16.24
N ALA A 319 8.60 19.95 17.07
CA ALA A 319 8.99 19.49 18.39
C ALA A 319 9.94 18.29 18.30
N LEU A 320 9.66 17.34 17.40
CA LEU A 320 10.49 16.15 17.17
C LEU A 320 11.80 16.51 16.46
N ASP A 321 11.76 17.38 15.44
CA ASP A 321 12.97 17.86 14.75
C ASP A 321 13.96 18.49 15.73
N LYS A 322 13.48 19.25 16.73
CA LYS A 322 14.33 19.88 17.76
C LYS A 322 15.05 18.87 18.66
N GLN A 323 14.58 17.63 18.72
CA GLN A 323 15.14 16.56 19.56
C GLN A 323 16.03 15.61 18.73
N ASP A 324 16.23 15.87 17.43
CA ASP A 324 17.05 15.06 16.51
C ASP A 324 16.69 13.55 16.53
N ILE A 325 15.41 13.24 16.69
CA ILE A 325 14.94 11.85 16.77
C ILE A 325 14.79 11.20 15.39
N SER A 326 15.32 9.98 15.26
CA SER A 326 15.00 9.13 14.11
C SER A 326 13.59 8.55 14.24
N THR A 327 12.75 8.82 13.25
CA THR A 327 11.41 8.23 13.10
C THR A 327 11.31 7.39 11.82
N TYR A 328 12.47 6.96 11.28
CA TYR A 328 12.52 6.08 10.12
C TYR A 328 11.72 4.79 10.39
N GLY A 329 10.91 4.37 9.42
CA GLY A 329 9.97 3.24 9.58
C GLY A 329 8.65 3.57 10.27
N LEU A 330 8.52 4.74 10.92
CA LEU A 330 7.27 5.18 11.52
C LEU A 330 6.47 6.09 10.59
N SER A 331 5.15 6.02 10.73
CA SER A 331 4.19 6.88 10.07
C SER A 331 3.11 7.31 11.06
N PHE A 332 2.59 8.52 10.86
CA PHE A 332 1.72 9.18 11.85
C PHE A 332 0.39 9.58 11.23
N SER A 333 -0.70 9.43 11.97
CA SER A 333 -2.01 9.99 11.62
C SER A 333 -2.40 11.05 12.65
N VAL A 334 -2.99 12.16 12.19
CA VAL A 334 -3.73 13.06 13.10
C VAL A 334 -5.21 12.94 12.79
N LYS A 335 -5.94 12.29 13.69
CA LYS A 335 -7.36 11.96 13.56
C LYS A 335 -8.19 12.97 14.36
N THR A 336 -8.58 14.06 13.72
CA THR A 336 -9.55 15.05 14.24
C THR A 336 -11.00 14.72 13.88
N LYS A 337 -11.20 13.87 12.87
CA LYS A 337 -12.52 13.36 12.42
C LYS A 337 -12.43 11.89 12.04
N HIS A 338 -13.59 11.26 11.80
CA HIS A 338 -13.64 9.86 11.40
C HIS A 338 -12.87 9.61 10.10
N MET A 339 -11.95 8.64 10.13
CA MET A 339 -11.12 8.22 9.02
C MET A 339 -10.59 6.81 9.25
N ALA A 340 -10.32 6.09 8.17
CA ALA A 340 -9.58 4.83 8.21
C ALA A 340 -8.11 5.10 8.56
N LEU A 341 -7.60 4.42 9.58
CA LEU A 341 -6.18 4.43 9.92
C LEU A 341 -5.41 3.48 9.01
N PHE A 342 -4.20 3.90 8.63
CA PHE A 342 -3.22 3.10 7.89
C PHE A 342 -1.77 3.46 8.25
N THR A 343 -1.55 4.18 9.34
CA THR A 343 -0.20 4.55 9.81
C THR A 343 0.15 3.84 11.10
N SER A 344 1.44 3.72 11.40
CA SER A 344 1.90 2.95 12.55
C SER A 344 1.54 3.59 13.89
N VAL A 345 1.44 4.93 13.94
CA VAL A 345 0.99 5.69 15.10
C VAL A 345 -0.19 6.58 14.71
N ALA A 346 -1.20 6.66 15.56
CA ALA A 346 -2.36 7.53 15.40
C ALA A 346 -2.56 8.43 16.62
N ILE A 347 -2.55 9.74 16.38
CA ILE A 347 -2.90 10.79 17.33
C ILE A 347 -4.36 11.14 17.10
N GLU A 348 -5.25 10.71 18.00
CA GLU A 348 -6.69 10.91 17.89
C GLU A 348 -7.15 12.01 18.85
N LYS A 349 -7.86 13.02 18.36
CA LYS A 349 -8.51 14.00 19.21
C LYS A 349 -9.62 13.31 20.02
N ALA A 350 -9.53 13.37 21.34
CA ALA A 350 -10.51 12.77 22.22
C ALA A 350 -11.83 13.56 22.16
N LYS A 351 -12.96 12.86 22.27
CA LYS A 351 -14.27 13.53 22.42
C LYS A 351 -14.32 14.24 23.77
N LYS A 352 -14.74 15.51 23.75
CA LYS A 352 -15.05 16.27 24.97
C LYS A 352 -16.37 15.82 25.55
N GLU A 353 -16.48 15.83 26.88
CA GLU A 353 -17.77 15.69 27.56
C GLU A 353 -18.46 17.06 27.67
N LYS A 354 -17.66 18.13 27.81
CA LYS A 354 -18.14 19.52 27.81
C LYS A 354 -17.26 20.40 26.93
N GLU A 355 -17.86 21.33 26.20
CA GLU A 355 -17.12 22.23 25.29
C GLU A 355 -16.08 23.11 26.01
N SER A 356 -16.29 23.39 27.30
CA SER A 356 -15.37 24.14 28.16
C SER A 356 -14.08 23.38 28.52
N GLU A 357 -14.03 22.07 28.30
CA GLU A 357 -12.85 21.26 28.60
C GLU A 357 -11.74 21.52 27.57
N PRO A 358 -10.46 21.49 28.00
CA PRO A 358 -9.34 21.60 27.07
C PRO A 358 -9.33 20.41 26.10
N ASP A 359 -8.79 20.63 24.91
CA ASP A 359 -8.54 19.54 23.96
C ASP A 359 -7.55 18.54 24.55
N THR A 360 -7.89 17.26 24.44
CA THR A 360 -7.01 16.15 24.81
C THR A 360 -6.94 15.13 23.68
N PHE A 361 -5.91 14.30 23.71
CA PHE A 361 -5.56 13.39 22.64
C PHE A 361 -5.32 11.98 23.17
N ASN A 362 -5.69 10.99 22.37
CA ASN A 362 -5.28 9.61 22.55
C ASN A 362 -4.14 9.31 21.59
N ILE A 363 -3.15 8.54 22.04
CA ILE A 363 -2.08 8.04 21.19
C ILE A 363 -2.27 6.54 21.06
N GLN A 364 -2.39 6.07 19.83
CA GLN A 364 -2.51 4.66 19.48
C GLN A 364 -1.35 4.23 18.60
N TYR A 365 -0.94 2.97 18.67
CA TYR A 365 0.02 2.38 17.75
C TYR A 365 -0.51 1.05 17.22
N SER A 366 -0.18 0.72 15.97
CA SER A 366 -0.59 -0.55 15.38
C SER A 366 0.24 -1.71 15.94
N ARG A 367 -0.31 -2.93 15.92
CA ARG A 367 0.42 -4.16 16.26
C ARG A 367 1.72 -4.21 15.47
N ASP A 368 2.83 -4.44 16.17
CA ASP A 368 4.20 -4.49 15.64
C ASP A 368 4.61 -3.25 14.82
N PHE A 369 3.90 -2.13 15.01
CA PHE A 369 4.00 -0.93 14.19
C PHE A 369 3.71 -1.18 12.69
N ASN A 370 3.05 -2.30 12.36
CA ASN A 370 2.58 -2.63 11.02
C ASN A 370 1.08 -2.31 10.85
N PRO A 371 0.71 -1.22 10.15
CA PRO A 371 -0.68 -0.82 10.00
C PRO A 371 -1.52 -1.80 9.16
N ASN A 372 -0.90 -2.69 8.37
CA ASN A 372 -1.62 -3.67 7.57
C ASN A 372 -2.35 -4.71 8.46
N LEU A 373 -1.86 -4.93 9.67
CA LEU A 373 -2.49 -5.83 10.65
C LEU A 373 -3.81 -5.28 11.20
N SER A 374 -4.11 -4.00 10.97
CA SER A 374 -5.38 -3.34 11.30
C SER A 374 -5.80 -3.43 12.78
N GLU A 375 -4.85 -3.67 13.67
CA GLU A 375 -5.05 -3.79 15.12
C GLU A 375 -4.26 -2.69 15.83
N TYR A 376 -4.95 -1.87 16.63
CA TYR A 376 -4.37 -0.69 17.30
C TYR A 376 -4.53 -0.78 18.82
N PHE A 377 -3.49 -0.36 19.54
CA PHE A 377 -3.45 -0.33 21.00
C PHE A 377 -3.26 1.10 21.48
N TYR A 378 -3.93 1.45 22.59
CA TYR A 378 -3.69 2.74 23.24
C TYR A 378 -2.34 2.71 23.96
N TYR A 379 -1.48 3.66 23.60
CA TYR A 379 -0.27 4.00 24.36
C TYR A 379 -0.62 4.95 25.50
N ALA A 380 -1.37 6.01 25.19
CA ALA A 380 -1.82 7.02 26.14
C ALA A 380 -3.24 7.49 25.81
N LYS A 381 -3.98 7.95 26.82
CA LYS A 381 -5.37 8.43 26.68
C LYS A 381 -5.55 9.79 27.33
N LYS A 382 -6.37 10.64 26.69
CA LYS A 382 -6.76 11.98 27.19
C LYS A 382 -5.56 12.83 27.65
N VAL A 383 -4.45 12.84 26.90
CA VAL A 383 -3.27 13.65 27.20
C VAL A 383 -3.33 15.04 26.53
N PRO A 384 -2.78 16.10 27.14
CA PRO A 384 -2.64 17.40 26.48
C PRO A 384 -1.69 17.36 25.26
N LEU A 385 -1.85 18.31 24.33
CA LEU A 385 -1.05 18.38 23.09
C LEU A 385 0.46 18.50 23.34
N ASP A 386 0.86 19.29 24.33
CA ASP A 386 2.25 19.52 24.70
C ASP A 386 2.95 18.30 25.30
N THR A 387 2.18 17.31 25.76
CA THR A 387 2.67 16.03 26.26
C THR A 387 2.90 15.02 25.13
N ILE A 388 2.39 15.26 23.91
CA ILE A 388 2.49 14.30 22.80
C ILE A 388 3.95 14.11 22.32
N PRO A 389 4.77 15.16 22.11
CA PRO A 389 6.14 14.97 21.62
C PRO A 389 6.99 13.98 22.43
N PRO A 390 7.11 14.07 23.77
CA PRO A 390 7.89 13.10 24.53
C PRO A 390 7.31 11.67 24.44
N LEU A 391 5.99 11.51 24.35
CA LEU A 391 5.37 10.19 24.18
C LEU A 391 5.64 9.57 22.81
N LEU A 392 5.73 10.38 21.75
CA LEU A 392 6.14 9.91 20.42
C LEU A 392 7.61 9.50 20.40
N ILE A 393 8.46 10.16 21.20
CA ILE A 393 9.86 9.78 21.37
C ILE A 393 9.96 8.40 22.05
N GLU A 394 9.21 8.18 23.12
CA GLU A 394 9.14 6.87 23.79
C GLU A 394 8.63 5.77 22.86
N LEU A 395 7.59 6.04 22.06
CA LEU A 395 7.10 5.11 21.05
C LEU A 395 8.13 4.78 19.98
N SER A 396 8.98 5.74 19.61
CA SER A 396 10.09 5.51 18.69
C SER A 396 11.12 4.54 19.28
N TYR A 397 11.50 4.71 20.54
CA TYR A 397 12.38 3.74 21.22
C TYR A 397 11.74 2.36 21.26
N LYS A 398 10.46 2.28 21.64
CA LYS A 398 9.70 1.01 21.63
C LYS A 398 9.71 0.33 20.25
N TYR A 399 9.65 1.12 19.17
CA TYR A 399 9.72 0.60 17.80
C TYR A 399 11.10 0.04 17.45
N TYR A 400 12.20 0.68 17.85
CA TYR A 400 13.53 0.14 17.57
C TYR A 400 13.86 -1.07 18.45
N ASP A 401 13.47 -1.05 19.73
CA ASP A 401 13.66 -2.17 20.65
C ASP A 401 13.00 -3.47 20.13
N GLN A 402 11.83 -3.37 19.49
CA GLN A 402 11.17 -4.57 18.92
C GLN A 402 11.92 -5.14 17.71
N LEU A 403 12.57 -4.30 16.89
CA LEU A 403 13.33 -4.77 15.73
C LEU A 403 14.58 -5.54 16.17
N GLU A 404 15.23 -5.08 17.24
CA GLU A 404 16.36 -5.79 17.85
C GLU A 404 15.93 -7.16 18.42
N ALA A 405 14.77 -7.21 19.06
CA ALA A 405 14.22 -8.46 19.61
C ALA A 405 13.85 -9.46 18.51
N GLN A 406 13.21 -9.00 17.42
CA GLN A 406 12.84 -9.85 16.28
C GLN A 406 14.08 -10.47 15.63
N LYS A 407 15.10 -9.65 15.36
CA LYS A 407 16.37 -10.14 14.79
C LYS A 407 17.02 -11.20 15.67
N SER A 408 17.01 -11.02 16.99
CA SER A 408 17.55 -12.00 17.94
C SER A 408 16.76 -13.32 17.95
N GLN A 409 15.45 -13.25 17.75
CA GLN A 409 14.58 -14.43 17.64
C GLN A 409 14.74 -15.17 16.30
N GLU A 410 14.94 -14.44 15.20
CA GLU A 410 15.25 -15.03 13.90
C GLU A 410 16.60 -15.74 13.91
N GLU A 411 17.64 -15.10 14.45
CA GLU A 411 18.98 -15.71 14.56
C GLU A 411 18.98 -16.96 15.46
N SER A 412 18.20 -16.96 16.55
CA SER A 412 18.07 -18.14 17.42
C SER A 412 17.17 -19.23 16.80
N GLY A 413 16.12 -18.83 16.08
CA GLY A 413 15.22 -19.73 15.35
C GLY A 413 15.87 -20.37 14.12
N GLU A 414 16.77 -19.67 13.42
CA GLU A 414 17.63 -20.24 12.38
C GLU A 414 18.65 -21.22 12.96
N ALA A 415 19.25 -20.89 14.11
CA ALA A 415 20.13 -21.82 14.82
C ALA A 415 19.40 -23.06 15.35
N GLU A 416 18.11 -22.96 15.70
CA GLU A 416 17.26 -24.11 16.05
C GLU A 416 16.72 -24.87 14.82
N LYS A 417 16.43 -24.19 13.71
CA LYS A 417 16.05 -24.80 12.42
C LYS A 417 17.23 -25.53 11.77
N GLU A 418 18.46 -25.04 11.91
CA GLU A 418 19.68 -25.81 11.58
C GLU A 418 19.83 -27.04 12.48
N LYS A 419 19.45 -26.96 13.76
CA LYS A 419 19.45 -28.11 14.68
C LYS A 419 18.29 -29.09 14.46
N THR A 420 17.26 -28.71 13.69
CA THR A 420 16.09 -29.55 13.35
C THR A 420 16.00 -29.93 11.88
N GLN A 421 17.06 -29.72 11.08
CA GLN A 421 17.29 -30.64 9.97
C GLN A 421 17.63 -32.00 10.58
N ARG A 422 16.79 -33.02 10.32
CA ARG A 422 17.14 -34.41 10.64
C ARG A 422 18.56 -34.64 10.14
N PRO A 423 19.50 -35.16 10.95
CA PRO A 423 20.86 -35.41 10.47
C PRO A 423 20.72 -36.29 9.23
N HIS A 424 21.03 -35.75 8.05
CA HIS A 424 21.00 -36.52 6.82
C HIS A 424 22.08 -37.58 6.95
N ARG A 425 21.64 -38.81 7.25
CA ARG A 425 22.52 -39.93 7.55
C ARG A 425 23.19 -40.34 6.25
N LYS A 426 24.49 -40.12 6.16
CA LYS A 426 25.29 -40.60 5.03
C LYS A 426 25.76 -42.02 5.34
N TYR A 427 25.70 -42.88 4.33
CA TYR A 427 26.13 -44.27 4.46
C TYR A 427 27.26 -44.50 3.48
N GLN A 428 28.39 -45.02 3.96
CA GLN A 428 29.56 -45.27 3.15
C GLN A 428 29.73 -46.77 2.91
N CYS A 429 29.86 -47.18 1.66
CA CYS A 429 30.23 -48.54 1.30
C CYS A 429 31.61 -48.85 1.88
N SER A 430 31.71 -49.91 2.68
CA SER A 430 32.99 -50.33 3.28
C SER A 430 33.98 -50.92 2.27
N ASN A 431 33.54 -51.24 1.05
CA ASN A 431 34.36 -51.91 0.04
C ASN A 431 35.01 -50.93 -0.95
N CYS A 432 34.26 -49.93 -1.42
CA CYS A 432 34.74 -48.94 -2.41
C CYS A 432 34.69 -47.49 -1.93
N LEU A 433 34.22 -47.25 -0.70
CA LEU A 433 34.11 -45.93 -0.08
C LEU A 433 33.09 -44.97 -0.71
N THR A 434 32.26 -45.43 -1.66
CA THR A 434 31.12 -44.67 -2.20
C THR A 434 30.15 -44.27 -1.10
N ILE A 435 29.69 -43.03 -1.13
CA ILE A 435 28.79 -42.45 -0.13
C ILE A 435 27.39 -42.34 -0.72
N TYR A 436 26.43 -43.05 -0.11
CA TYR A 436 25.01 -42.81 -0.31
C TYR A 436 24.56 -41.64 0.58
N ASP A 437 24.02 -40.60 -0.04
CA ASP A 437 23.47 -39.42 0.62
C ASP A 437 21.98 -39.33 0.30
N GLU A 438 21.15 -39.41 1.34
CA GLU A 438 19.68 -39.38 1.22
C GLU A 438 19.19 -38.13 0.47
N LYS A 439 19.95 -37.03 0.47
CA LYS A 439 19.60 -35.80 -0.26
C LYS A 439 19.63 -36.00 -1.78
N TYR A 440 20.56 -36.82 -2.28
CA TYR A 440 20.77 -36.99 -3.71
C TYR A 440 20.20 -38.31 -4.23
N GLY A 441 20.02 -39.32 -3.37
CA GLY A 441 19.62 -40.65 -3.79
C GLY A 441 20.76 -41.37 -4.52
N ASP A 442 20.42 -42.25 -5.46
CA ASP A 442 21.38 -43.01 -6.28
C ASP A 442 20.77 -43.21 -7.68
N GLU A 443 21.06 -42.30 -8.60
CA GLU A 443 20.47 -42.28 -9.95
C GLU A 443 20.82 -43.54 -10.76
N GLU A 444 22.02 -44.09 -10.60
CA GLU A 444 22.46 -45.31 -11.30
C GLU A 444 21.70 -46.56 -10.82
N ALA A 445 21.21 -46.55 -9.58
CA ALA A 445 20.39 -47.60 -8.99
C ALA A 445 18.87 -47.26 -9.01
N GLU A 446 18.47 -46.22 -9.77
CA GLU A 446 17.09 -45.73 -9.88
C GLU A 446 16.44 -45.33 -8.53
N VAL A 447 17.25 -44.84 -7.58
CA VAL A 447 16.80 -44.37 -6.27
C VAL A 447 16.61 -42.85 -6.29
N PRO A 448 15.38 -42.32 -6.14
CA PRO A 448 15.14 -40.89 -6.18
C PRO A 448 15.70 -40.16 -4.95
N ALA A 449 16.06 -38.89 -5.14
CA ALA A 449 16.44 -37.96 -4.09
C ALA A 449 15.40 -37.91 -2.96
N GLY A 450 15.86 -37.84 -1.71
CA GLY A 450 15.02 -37.88 -0.51
C GLY A 450 14.70 -39.29 0.00
N THR A 451 15.18 -40.36 -0.66
CA THR A 451 14.98 -41.74 -0.20
C THR A 451 15.91 -42.05 0.97
N SER A 452 15.35 -42.45 2.11
CA SER A 452 16.17 -42.87 3.26
C SER A 452 16.87 -44.20 2.99
N PHE A 453 18.12 -44.35 3.44
CA PHE A 453 18.88 -45.60 3.30
C PHE A 453 18.13 -46.81 3.89
N MET A 454 17.38 -46.60 4.98
CA MET A 454 16.58 -47.66 5.61
C MET A 454 15.44 -48.14 4.71
N LYS A 455 14.90 -47.27 3.86
CA LYS A 455 13.82 -47.57 2.91
C LYS A 455 14.31 -48.20 1.60
N LEU A 456 15.61 -48.27 1.36
CA LEU A 456 16.15 -48.96 0.18
C LEU A 456 15.74 -50.45 0.21
N PRO A 457 15.41 -51.05 -0.95
CA PRO A 457 15.10 -52.47 -1.01
C PRO A 457 16.30 -53.33 -0.57
N SER A 458 16.05 -54.56 -0.11
CA SER A 458 17.12 -55.50 0.24
C SER A 458 18.00 -55.89 -0.94
N SER A 459 17.50 -55.72 -2.17
CA SER A 459 18.21 -55.91 -3.43
C SER A 459 19.13 -54.75 -3.82
N TYR A 460 19.14 -53.64 -3.06
CA TYR A 460 20.03 -52.52 -3.34
C TYR A 460 21.50 -52.95 -3.24
N CYS A 461 22.27 -52.59 -4.27
CA CYS A 461 23.70 -52.81 -4.36
C CYS A 461 24.39 -51.48 -4.66
N CYS A 462 25.64 -51.33 -4.19
CA CYS A 462 26.43 -50.15 -4.48
C CYS A 462 26.65 -50.01 -5.99
N SER A 463 26.31 -48.86 -6.57
CA SER A 463 26.46 -48.56 -7.99
C SER A 463 27.89 -48.71 -8.54
N VAL A 464 28.90 -48.54 -7.68
CA VAL A 464 30.32 -48.58 -8.08
C VAL A 464 30.94 -49.98 -7.98
N CYS A 465 30.55 -50.78 -6.99
CA CYS A 465 31.24 -52.05 -6.70
C CYS A 465 30.30 -53.24 -6.47
N GLU A 466 29.01 -53.04 -6.71
CA GLU A 466 27.95 -54.05 -6.61
C GLU A 466 27.84 -54.74 -5.25
N SER A 467 28.50 -54.19 -4.22
CA SER A 467 28.44 -54.73 -2.87
C SER A 467 27.04 -54.54 -2.29
N PRO A 468 26.51 -55.52 -1.53
CA PRO A 468 25.14 -55.48 -1.04
C PRO A 468 24.92 -54.33 -0.05
N LYS A 469 23.65 -53.93 0.14
CA LYS A 469 23.22 -52.93 1.14
C LYS A 469 23.86 -53.13 2.53
N SER A 470 24.12 -54.37 2.95
CA SER A 470 24.77 -54.70 4.23
C SER A 470 26.23 -54.24 4.35
N ALA A 471 26.90 -53.94 3.24
CA ALA A 471 28.29 -53.46 3.23
C ALA A 471 28.40 -51.97 3.57
N PHE A 472 27.29 -51.24 3.64
CA PHE A 472 27.29 -49.82 3.97
C PHE A 472 27.30 -49.58 5.48
N LYS A 473 28.14 -48.64 5.92
CA LYS A 473 28.24 -48.21 7.31
C LYS A 473 27.80 -46.77 7.44
N LEU A 474 27.03 -46.48 8.48
CA LEU A 474 26.66 -45.11 8.82
C LEU A 474 27.93 -44.31 9.13
N ILE A 475 28.09 -43.17 8.47
CA ILE A 475 29.14 -42.20 8.77
C ILE A 475 28.48 -40.96 9.41
N ASN A 476 28.86 -40.69 10.65
CA ASN A 476 28.48 -39.45 11.33
C ASN A 476 29.57 -38.42 10.99
N LYS A 477 29.21 -37.34 10.30
CA LYS A 477 30.04 -36.14 10.18
C LYS A 477 29.37 -35.01 10.90
#